data_AF-A0A8S2RG60-F1
#
_entry.id   AF-A0A8S2RG60-F1
#
_cell.length_a   1.000
_cell.length_b   1.000
_cell.length_c   1.000
_cell.angle_alpha   90.00
_cell.angle_beta   90.00
_cell.angle_gamma   90.00
#
_symmetry.space_group_name_H-M   'P 1'
#
loop_
_entity.id
_entity.type
_entity.pdbx_description
1 polymer ?
#
loop_
_entity_poly.entity_id
_entity_poly.type
_entity_poly.pdbx_seq_one_letter_code
_entity_poly.pdbx_strand_id
1 'polypeptide(L)'
;MNRYLNTEQCSILANSLLGRQCEVLTIRIDDLSIILDLVRNMCNLRALNCECQNEFWVNHLTFSSDDELVAWLRSSLPDKYSISRHRSCLVQLWISR
;
A
#
# COMPACT_ATOMS: atom_id res chain seq x y z
N MET A 1 -3.17 -7.26 -18.92
CA MET A 1 -4.31 -6.45 -18.46
C MET A 1 -3.85 -5.70 -17.21
N ASN A 2 -3.49 -4.42 -17.34
CA ASN A 2 -2.99 -3.59 -16.23
C ASN A 2 -4.17 -2.86 -15.61
N ARG A 3 -4.94 -3.52 -14.72
CA ARG A 3 -6.10 -2.91 -14.07
C ARG A 3 -5.72 -2.47 -12.66
N TYR A 4 -5.94 -1.20 -12.35
CA TYR A 4 -5.91 -0.67 -10.98
C TYR A 4 -7.23 -1.02 -10.30
N LEU A 5 -7.15 -1.48 -9.05
CA LEU A 5 -8.31 -1.81 -8.23
C LEU A 5 -8.74 -0.59 -7.43
N ASN A 6 -10.05 -0.35 -7.41
CA ASN A 6 -10.66 0.72 -6.64
C ASN A 6 -10.95 0.30 -5.19
N THR A 7 -11.43 1.24 -4.38
CA THR A 7 -11.75 1.02 -2.95
C THR A 7 -12.73 -0.14 -2.74
N GLU A 8 -13.77 -0.24 -3.56
CA GLU A 8 -14.77 -1.30 -3.45
C GLU A 8 -14.14 -2.68 -3.71
N GLN A 9 -13.38 -2.80 -4.79
CA GLN A 9 -12.71 -4.05 -5.15
C GLN A 9 -11.67 -4.48 -4.10
N CYS A 10 -10.93 -3.52 -3.55
CA CYS A 10 -9.96 -3.80 -2.50
C CYS A 10 -10.63 -4.17 -1.17
N SER A 11 -11.77 -3.56 -0.85
CA SER A 11 -12.57 -3.94 0.32
C SER A 11 -13.11 -5.37 0.19
N ILE A 12 -13.63 -5.74 -0.97
CA ILE A 12 -14.06 -7.12 -1.25
C ILE A 12 -12.88 -8.09 -1.09
N LEU A 13 -11.72 -7.76 -1.66
CA LEU A 13 -10.52 -8.57 -1.54
C LEU A 13 -10.11 -8.75 -0.08
N ALA A 14 -9.98 -7.66 0.68
CA ALA A 14 -9.54 -7.67 2.08
C ALA A 14 -10.46 -8.52 2.97
N ASN A 15 -11.77 -8.52 2.68
CA ASN A 15 -12.76 -9.26 3.45
C ASN A 15 -12.96 -10.72 2.98
N SER A 16 -12.45 -11.09 1.81
CA SER A 16 -12.55 -12.44 1.26
C SER A 16 -11.74 -13.46 2.05
N LEU A 17 -12.06 -14.75 1.90
CA LEU A 17 -11.27 -15.84 2.50
C LEU A 17 -9.80 -15.79 2.06
N LEU A 18 -9.57 -15.52 0.77
CA LEU A 18 -8.24 -15.32 0.21
C LEU A 18 -7.52 -14.15 0.89
N GLY A 19 -8.20 -13.02 1.05
CA GLY A 19 -7.62 -11.84 1.70
C GLY A 19 -7.24 -12.10 3.16
N ARG A 20 -8.08 -12.83 3.89
CA ARG A 20 -7.82 -13.20 5.29
C ARG A 20 -6.65 -14.17 5.46
N GLN A 21 -6.35 -14.98 4.46
CA GLN A 21 -5.23 -15.95 4.49
C GLN A 21 -3.96 -15.42 3.81
N CYS A 22 -4.04 -14.28 3.14
CA CYS A 22 -2.95 -13.73 2.36
C CYS A 22 -1.86 -13.14 3.26
N GLU A 23 -0.63 -13.68 3.13
CA GLU A 23 0.55 -13.13 3.79
C GLU A 23 1.31 -12.11 2.93
N VAL A 24 1.26 -12.27 1.60
CA VAL A 24 1.97 -11.42 0.65
C VAL A 24 1.00 -10.97 -0.43
N LEU A 25 0.76 -9.66 -0.49
CA LEU A 25 -0.11 -9.06 -1.51
C LEU A 25 0.72 -8.19 -2.45
N THR A 26 0.60 -8.45 -3.75
CA THR A 26 1.08 -7.54 -4.79
C THR A 26 -0.13 -7.02 -5.57
N ILE A 27 -0.35 -5.71 -5.54
CA ILE A 27 -1.59 -5.10 -6.03
C ILE A 27 -1.32 -3.76 -6.69
N ARG A 28 -2.19 -3.38 -7.62
CA ARG A 28 -2.25 -2.05 -8.20
C ARG A 28 -3.53 -1.37 -7.76
N ILE A 29 -3.45 -0.17 -7.21
CA ILE A 29 -4.60 0.56 -6.65
C ILE A 29 -4.69 1.98 -7.22
N ASP A 30 -5.89 2.52 -7.33
CA ASP A 30 -6.10 3.88 -7.82
C ASP A 30 -5.93 4.95 -6.72
N ASP A 31 -6.18 4.59 -5.46
CA ASP A 31 -6.12 5.48 -4.30
C ASP A 31 -5.20 4.96 -3.18
N LEU A 32 -4.42 5.82 -2.54
CA LEU A 32 -3.47 5.44 -1.49
C LEU A 32 -4.09 5.10 -0.14
N SER A 33 -5.28 5.62 0.17
CA SER A 33 -6.01 5.28 1.40
C SER A 33 -6.31 3.79 1.49
N ILE A 34 -6.43 3.12 0.33
CA ILE A 34 -6.61 1.68 0.22
C ILE A 34 -5.46 0.91 0.88
N ILE A 35 -4.23 1.45 0.89
CA ILE A 35 -3.10 0.81 1.59
C ILE A 35 -3.45 0.62 3.07
N LEU A 36 -4.00 1.65 3.71
CA LEU A 36 -4.37 1.61 5.13
C LEU A 36 -5.49 0.59 5.37
N ASP A 37 -6.47 0.52 4.48
CA ASP A 37 -7.57 -0.44 4.60
C ASP A 37 -7.08 -1.89 4.45
N LEU A 38 -6.21 -2.16 3.48
CA LEU A 38 -5.62 -3.48 3.27
C LEU A 38 -4.84 -3.94 4.51
N VAL A 39 -3.94 -3.10 5.03
CA VAL A 39 -3.10 -3.49 6.18
C VAL A 39 -3.87 -3.60 7.49
N ARG A 40 -5.02 -2.93 7.62
CA ARG A 40 -5.90 -3.03 8.80
C ARG A 40 -6.80 -4.26 8.76
N ASN A 41 -7.30 -4.63 7.58
CA ASN A 41 -8.30 -5.69 7.44
C ASN A 41 -7.68 -7.06 7.12
N MET A 42 -6.52 -7.11 6.47
CA MET A 42 -5.83 -8.36 6.14
C MET A 42 -4.94 -8.79 7.30
N CYS A 43 -5.54 -9.40 8.31
CA CYS A 43 -4.88 -9.74 9.58
C CYS A 43 -3.69 -10.70 9.45
N ASN A 44 -3.55 -11.43 8.34
CA ASN A 44 -2.41 -12.31 8.06
C ASN A 44 -1.34 -11.69 7.15
N LEU A 45 -1.55 -10.46 6.69
CA LEU A 45 -0.58 -9.78 5.83
C LEU A 45 0.75 -9.57 6.56
N ARG A 46 1.84 -9.80 5.82
CA ARG A 46 3.24 -9.64 6.23
C ARG A 46 4.01 -8.76 5.26
N ALA A 47 3.64 -8.78 3.99
CA ALA A 47 4.21 -7.94 2.96
C ALA A 47 3.13 -7.39 2.02
N LEU A 48 3.21 -6.10 1.72
CA LEU A 48 2.36 -5.43 0.73
C LEU A 48 3.24 -4.70 -0.27
N ASN A 49 3.19 -5.14 -1.53
CA ASN A 49 3.79 -4.46 -2.67
C ASN A 49 2.67 -3.78 -3.45
N CYS A 50 2.70 -2.46 -3.48
CA CYS A 50 1.61 -1.67 -4.00
C CYS A 50 2.08 -0.67 -5.04
N GLU A 51 1.50 -0.73 -6.23
CA GLU A 51 1.65 0.31 -7.25
C GLU A 51 0.41 1.21 -7.25
N CYS A 52 0.58 2.51 -7.00
CA CYS A 52 -0.55 3.45 -6.98
C CYS A 52 -0.57 4.33 -8.24
N GLN A 53 -1.75 4.52 -8.82
CA GLN A 53 -1.93 5.41 -9.98
C GLN A 53 -1.90 6.90 -9.60
N ASN A 54 -2.22 7.25 -8.35
CA ASN A 54 -2.54 8.63 -7.97
C ASN A 54 -1.42 9.63 -8.32
N GLU A 55 -1.70 10.49 -9.30
CA GLU A 55 -0.77 11.42 -9.93
C GLU A 55 -0.22 12.47 -8.96
N PHE A 56 -0.90 12.72 -7.85
CA PHE A 56 -0.50 13.70 -6.84
C PHE A 56 0.93 13.45 -6.35
N TRP A 57 1.25 12.20 -5.99
CA TRP A 57 2.58 11.82 -5.49
C TRP A 57 3.55 11.41 -6.60
N VAL A 58 3.03 11.25 -7.82
CA VAL A 58 3.81 11.02 -9.04
C VAL A 58 4.26 12.35 -9.65
N ASN A 59 3.65 13.49 -9.32
CA ASN A 59 4.07 14.79 -9.86
C ASN A 59 5.00 15.57 -8.91
N HIS A 60 5.09 15.21 -7.62
CA HIS A 60 6.10 15.72 -6.69
C HIS A 60 7.49 15.04 -6.88
N LEU A 61 7.79 14.58 -8.09
CA LEU A 61 9.00 13.86 -8.50
C LEU A 61 10.33 14.65 -8.43
N THR A 62 10.32 15.86 -7.89
CA THR A 62 11.58 16.53 -7.54
C THR A 62 12.14 15.91 -6.27
N PHE A 63 13.00 14.90 -6.47
CA PHE A 63 13.94 14.33 -5.51
C PHE A 63 14.39 15.33 -4.45
N SER A 64 13.71 15.35 -3.32
CA SER A 64 14.06 16.16 -2.16
C SER A 64 13.79 15.31 -0.94
N SER A 65 14.87 14.79 -0.36
CA SER A 65 15.14 14.21 0.97
C SER A 65 14.06 13.55 1.84
N ASP A 66 12.79 13.90 1.73
CA ASP A 66 11.69 13.36 2.53
C ASP A 66 10.58 12.90 1.58
N ASP A 67 10.52 11.59 1.36
CA ASP A 67 9.46 10.94 0.61
C ASP A 67 8.14 11.13 1.38
N GLU A 68 7.40 12.19 1.05
CA GLU A 68 6.17 12.60 1.74
C GLU A 68 5.14 11.48 1.84
N LEU A 69 5.11 10.56 0.86
CA LEU A 69 4.28 9.37 0.90
C LEU A 69 4.74 8.40 1.99
N VAL A 70 6.05 8.13 2.07
CA VAL A 70 6.62 7.30 3.13
C VAL A 70 6.46 7.98 4.49
N ALA A 71 6.61 9.30 4.57
CA ALA A 71 6.37 10.07 5.80
C ALA A 71 4.91 9.99 6.23
N TRP A 72 3.96 10.15 5.29
CA TRP A 72 2.53 9.99 5.55
C TRP A 72 2.20 8.58 6.03
N LEU A 73 2.74 7.54 5.39
CA LEU A 73 2.56 6.15 5.81
C LEU A 73 3.14 5.91 7.21
N ARG A 74 4.34 6.44 7.51
CA ARG A 74 4.95 6.36 8.85
C ARG A 74 4.14 7.11 9.91
N SER A 75 3.51 8.22 9.55
CA SER A 75 2.62 8.95 10.48
C SER A 75 1.28 8.24 10.71
N SER A 76 0.84 7.41 9.74
CA SER A 76 -0.47 6.75 9.77
C SER A 76 -0.42 5.31 10.28
N LEU A 77 0.76 4.69 10.29
CA LEU A 77 0.97 3.30 10.65
C LEU A 77 1.88 3.20 11.88
N PRO A 78 1.65 2.22 12.77
CA PRO A 78 2.53 1.95 13.90
C PRO A 78 3.98 1.63 13.49
N ASP A 79 4.92 1.72 14.43
CA ASP A 79 6.36 1.49 14.17
C ASP A 79 6.72 0.04 13.75
N LYS A 80 5.78 -0.91 13.86
CA LYS A 80 5.98 -2.30 13.39
C LYS A 80 6.05 -2.44 11.87
N TYR A 81 5.69 -1.38 11.13
CA TYR A 81 5.69 -1.36 9.67
C TYR A 81 7.00 -0.79 9.13
N SER A 82 7.79 -1.62 8.45
CA SER A 82 8.94 -1.15 7.68
C SER A 82 8.48 -0.77 6.27
N ILE A 83 8.56 0.52 5.94
CA ILE A 83 8.07 1.09 4.69
C ILE A 83 9.27 1.52 3.83
N SER A 84 9.23 1.13 2.55
CA SER A 84 10.24 1.45 1.55
C SER A 84 9.60 1.79 0.21
N ARG A 85 10.17 2.73 -0.54
CA ARG A 85 9.75 3.06 -1.90
C ARG A 85 10.86 2.67 -2.86
N HIS A 86 10.53 1.84 -3.84
CA HIS A 86 11.51 1.32 -4.81
C HIS A 86 11.52 2.10 -6.13
N ARG A 87 10.36 2.64 -6.53
CA ARG A 87 10.17 3.43 -7.75
C ARG A 87 9.10 4.49 -7.51
N SER A 88 8.96 5.43 -8.44
CA SER A 88 7.99 6.54 -8.39
C SER A 88 6.57 6.14 -8.00
N CYS A 89 6.12 4.93 -8.30
CA CYS A 89 4.75 4.49 -7.98
C CYS A 89 4.69 3.25 -7.08
N LEU A 90 5.84 2.64 -6.74
CA LEU A 90 5.89 1.36 -6.03
C LEU A 90 6.30 1.54 -4.57
N VAL A 91 5.36 1.27 -3.67
CA VAL A 91 5.57 1.22 -2.23
C VAL A 91 5.57 -0.23 -1.76
N GLN A 92 6.52 -0.54 -0.88
CA GLN A 92 6.62 -1.82 -0.22
C GLN A 92 6.54 -1.64 1.29
N LEU A 93 5.62 -2.37 1.92
CA LEU A 93 5.44 -2.43 3.37
C LEU A 93 5.74 -3.83 3.88
N TRP A 94 6.52 -3.91 4.94
CA TRP A 94 6.79 -5.13 5.70
C TRP A 94 6.20 -5.00 7.10
N ILE A 95 5.49 -6.03 7.55
CA ILE A 95 4.80 -6.05 8.84
C ILE A 95 5.53 -7.02 9.76
N SER A 96 6.24 -6.48 10.75
CA SER A 96 6.88 -7.27 11.79
C SER A 96 5.82 -7.75 12.79
N ARG A 97 5.86 -9.04 13.15
CA ARG A 97 4.99 -9.65 14.16
C ARG A 97 5.81 -10.11 15.35
#